data_AF-A0A1F7JIF4-F1
#
_entry.id   AF-A0A1F7JIF4-F1
#
_cell.length_a   1.000
_cell.length_b   1.000
_cell.length_c   1.000
_cell.angle_alpha   90.00
_cell.angle_beta   90.00
_cell.angle_gamma   90.00
#
_symmetry.space_group_name_H-M   'P 1'
#
loop_
_entity.id
_entity.type
_entity.pdbx_description
1 polymer ?
#
loop_
_entity_poly.entity_id
_entity_poly.type
_entity_poly.pdbx_seq_one_letter_code
_entity_poly.pdbx_strand_id
1 'polypeptide(L)'
;MTPLLPEEKKQAYDQLTTAMVAALERGEMTSTEMSKSARYILTSINMLENHEELVLFLKDLMNHWAPYKKVFVDFKSVDVAKEDEEKLLEIQDKLKKLTAVK
;
A
#
# COMPACT_ATOMS: atom_id res chain seq x y z
N MET A 1 -7.78 -14.56 -1.91
CA MET A 1 -7.02 -13.41 -2.46
C MET A 1 -8.03 -12.34 -2.83
N THR A 2 -7.90 -11.13 -2.29
CA THR A 2 -8.81 -10.01 -2.56
C THR A 2 -8.42 -9.36 -3.89
N PRO A 3 -9.30 -9.36 -4.91
CA PRO A 3 -8.98 -8.81 -6.22
C PRO A 3 -8.68 -7.31 -6.10
N LEU A 4 -7.71 -6.84 -6.88
CA LEU A 4 -7.32 -5.43 -6.88
C LEU A 4 -8.41 -4.61 -7.58
N LEU A 5 -9.08 -3.75 -6.83
CA LEU A 5 -10.14 -2.91 -7.39
C LEU A 5 -9.51 -1.83 -8.30
N PRO A 6 -10.18 -1.44 -9.40
CA PRO A 6 -9.68 -0.37 -10.28
C PRO A 6 -9.41 0.94 -9.54
N GLU A 7 -10.23 1.27 -8.55
CA GLU A 7 -10.08 2.46 -7.71
C GLU A 7 -8.83 2.41 -6.84
N GLU A 8 -8.52 1.24 -6.28
CA GLU A 8 -7.34 1.03 -5.45
C GLU A 8 -6.05 1.15 -6.26
N LYS A 9 -6.04 0.59 -7.48
CA LYS A 9 -4.95 0.75 -8.44
C LYS A 9 -4.76 2.21 -8.85
N LYS A 10 -5.86 2.95 -9.05
CA LYS A 10 -5.82 4.39 -9.32
C LYS A 10 -5.26 5.17 -8.13
N GLN A 11 -5.70 4.87 -6.92
CA GLN A 11 -5.20 5.50 -5.69
C GLN A 11 -3.68 5.27 -5.53
N ALA A 12 -3.20 4.05 -5.74
CA ALA A 12 -1.77 3.75 -5.70
C ALA A 12 -1.00 4.58 -6.73
N TYR A 13 -1.51 4.67 -7.96
CA TYR A 13 -0.94 5.52 -9.00
C TYR A 13 -0.83 6.99 -8.58
N ASP A 14 -1.93 7.58 -8.11
CA ASP A 14 -2.00 8.99 -7.73
C ASP A 14 -1.02 9.29 -6.58
N GLN A 15 -0.91 8.39 -5.59
CA GLN A 15 0.04 8.53 -4.49
C GLN A 15 1.50 8.40 -4.94
N LEU A 16 1.80 7.46 -5.84
CA LEU A 16 3.14 7.28 -6.41
C LEU A 16 3.57 8.48 -7.24
N THR A 17 2.68 9.02 -8.07
CA THR A 17 2.95 10.24 -8.85
C THR A 17 3.17 11.43 -7.93
N THR A 18 2.36 11.59 -6.89
CA THR A 18 2.52 12.67 -5.90
C THR A 18 3.87 12.56 -5.18
N ALA A 19 4.26 11.36 -4.75
CA ALA A 19 5.55 11.13 -4.09
C ALA A 19 6.73 11.42 -5.04
N MET A 20 6.62 11.02 -6.29
CA MET A 20 7.63 11.24 -7.33
C MET A 20 7.84 12.74 -7.59
N VAL A 21 6.76 13.50 -7.78
CA VAL A 21 6.84 14.96 -8.01
C VAL A 21 7.45 15.66 -6.81
N ALA A 22 6.99 15.34 -5.60
CA ALA A 22 7.53 15.94 -4.38
C ALA A 22 9.02 15.63 -4.18
N ALA A 23 9.46 14.41 -4.52
CA ALA A 23 10.88 14.03 -4.44
C ALA A 23 11.75 14.79 -5.44
N LEU A 24 11.22 15.01 -6.66
CA LEU A 24 11.90 15.82 -7.67
C LEU A 24 12.04 17.28 -7.22
N GLU A 25 10.96 17.87 -6.70
CA GLU A 25 10.96 19.26 -6.20
C GLU A 25 11.93 19.47 -5.03
N ARG A 26 12.08 18.46 -4.17
CA ARG A 26 13.02 18.50 -3.02
C ARG A 26 14.46 18.15 -3.39
N GLY A 27 14.71 17.68 -4.62
CA GLY A 27 16.01 17.17 -5.03
C GLY A 27 16.40 15.83 -4.39
N GLU A 28 15.43 15.10 -3.82
CA GLU A 28 15.61 13.75 -3.27
C GLU A 28 15.71 12.68 -4.37
N MET A 29 15.30 13.03 -5.60
CA MET A 29 15.36 12.18 -6.78
C MET A 29 15.75 13.00 -8.00
N THR A 30 16.67 12.48 -8.82
CA THR A 30 17.04 13.11 -10.10
C THR A 30 16.00 12.83 -11.19
N SER A 31 15.95 13.65 -12.24
CA SER A 31 15.08 13.40 -13.41
C SER A 31 15.34 12.03 -14.08
N THR A 32 16.58 11.55 -14.04
CA THR A 32 16.95 10.22 -14.52
C THR A 32 16.33 9.11 -13.66
N GLU A 33 16.40 9.22 -12.34
CA GLU A 33 15.80 8.26 -11.40
C GLU A 33 14.27 8.31 -11.46
N MET A 34 13.70 9.50 -11.61
CA MET A 34 12.26 9.70 -11.85
C MET A 34 11.84 8.95 -13.11
N SER A 35 12.56 9.12 -14.23
CA SER A 35 12.24 8.44 -15.50
C SER A 35 12.33 6.92 -15.38
N LYS A 36 13.34 6.41 -14.67
CA LYS A 36 13.52 4.97 -14.42
C LYS A 36 12.39 4.40 -13.56
N SER A 37 12.08 5.05 -12.44
CA SER A 37 11.03 4.59 -11.53
C SER A 37 9.64 4.70 -12.17
N ALA A 38 9.34 5.78 -12.91
CA ALA A 38 8.10 5.93 -13.65
C ALA A 38 7.88 4.80 -14.66
N ARG A 39 8.92 4.44 -15.41
CA ARG A 39 8.86 3.32 -16.36
C ARG A 39 8.59 2.00 -15.63
N TYR A 40 9.30 1.74 -14.53
CA TYR A 40 9.09 0.53 -13.73
C TYR A 40 7.66 0.45 -13.16
N ILE A 41 7.14 1.56 -12.63
CA ILE A 41 5.77 1.62 -12.13
C ILE A 41 4.77 1.29 -13.23
N LEU A 42 4.87 1.95 -14.39
CA LEU A 42 3.96 1.74 -15.53
C LEU A 42 3.96 0.31 -16.06
N THR A 43 5.13 -0.35 -16.08
CA THR A 43 5.25 -1.74 -16.55
C THR A 43 4.70 -2.75 -15.55
N SER A 44 4.85 -2.49 -14.24
CA SER A 44 4.55 -3.49 -13.22
C SER A 44 3.13 -3.38 -12.70
N ILE A 45 2.63 -2.16 -12.44
CA ILE A 45 1.34 -1.94 -11.79
C ILE A 45 0.15 -2.46 -12.61
N ASN A 46 0.32 -2.55 -13.94
CA ASN A 46 -0.72 -3.07 -14.81
C ASN A 46 -0.93 -4.58 -14.70
N MET A 47 0.10 -5.30 -14.25
CA MET A 47 0.12 -6.75 -14.10
C MET A 47 -0.40 -7.24 -12.74
N LEU A 48 -0.68 -6.33 -11.81
CA LEU A 48 -1.12 -6.68 -10.45
C LEU A 48 -2.59 -7.08 -10.46
N GLU A 49 -2.89 -8.25 -9.90
CA GLU A 49 -4.22 -8.86 -9.88
C GLU A 49 -4.93 -8.70 -8.52
N ASN A 50 -4.15 -8.53 -7.44
CA ASN A 50 -4.66 -8.50 -6.08
C ASN A 50 -3.93 -7.52 -5.17
N HIS A 51 -4.51 -7.25 -4.00
CA HIS A 51 -3.95 -6.32 -3.02
C HIS A 51 -2.56 -6.74 -2.52
N GLU A 52 -2.35 -8.04 -2.30
CA GLU A 52 -1.08 -8.57 -1.78
C GLU A 52 0.07 -8.31 -2.77
N GLU A 53 -0.16 -8.50 -4.06
CA GLU A 53 0.76 -8.15 -5.13
C GLU A 53 1.07 -6.65 -5.17
N LEU A 54 0.07 -5.79 -4.93
CA LEU A 54 0.28 -4.34 -4.82
C LEU A 54 1.20 -3.99 -3.64
N VAL A 55 0.97 -4.57 -2.47
CA VAL A 55 1.81 -4.33 -1.29
C VAL A 55 3.24 -4.83 -1.51
N LEU A 56 3.41 -6.00 -2.14
CA LEU A 56 4.72 -6.54 -2.49
C LEU A 56 5.45 -5.66 -3.52
N PHE A 57 4.73 -5.19 -4.53
CA PHE A 57 5.26 -4.24 -5.51
C PHE A 57 5.71 -2.94 -4.84
N LEU A 58 4.90 -2.35 -3.97
CA LEU A 58 5.25 -1.12 -3.26
C LEU A 58 6.46 -1.32 -2.32
N LYS A 59 6.57 -2.49 -1.69
CA LYS A 59 7.73 -2.87 -0.88
C LYS A 59 9.00 -2.93 -1.71
N ASP A 60 8.94 -3.57 -2.87
CA ASP A 60 10.07 -3.65 -3.80
C ASP A 60 10.46 -2.25 -4.33
N LEU A 61 9.45 -1.46 -4.69
CA LEU A 61 9.63 -0.10 -5.19
C LEU A 61 10.33 0.80 -4.17
N MET A 62 9.94 0.76 -2.89
CA MET A 62 10.60 1.57 -1.85
C MET A 62 12.04 1.14 -1.54
N ASN A 63 12.38 -0.12 -1.79
CA ASN A 63 13.75 -0.61 -1.62
C ASN A 63 14.68 -0.10 -2.73
N HIS A 64 14.12 0.09 -3.93
CA HIS A 64 14.85 0.67 -5.07
C HIS A 64 14.88 2.20 -5.03
N TRP A 65 13.82 2.84 -4.55
CA TRP A 65 13.71 4.30 -4.48
C TRP A 65 13.03 4.74 -3.17
N ALA A 66 13.82 5.35 -2.28
CA ALA A 66 13.39 5.77 -0.95
C ALA A 66 12.11 6.66 -0.91
N PRO A 67 11.85 7.57 -1.88
CA PRO A 67 10.66 8.42 -1.83
C PRO A 67 9.31 7.69 -1.79
N TYR A 68 9.25 6.44 -2.26
CA TYR A 68 8.01 5.66 -2.24
C TYR A 68 7.72 4.98 -0.90
N LYS A 69 8.62 5.08 0.08
CA LYS A 69 8.45 4.46 1.41
C LYS A 69 7.14 4.86 2.09
N LYS A 70 6.73 6.13 1.97
CA LYS A 70 5.47 6.58 2.58
C LYS A 70 4.26 5.89 1.96
N VAL A 71 4.23 5.77 0.63
CA VAL A 71 3.14 5.11 -0.11
C VAL A 71 3.01 3.64 0.33
N PHE A 72 4.14 2.93 0.45
CA PHE A 72 4.12 1.56 0.99
C PHE A 72 3.55 1.49 2.41
N VAL A 73 3.97 2.38 3.31
CA VAL A 73 3.48 2.40 4.69
C VAL A 73 1.98 2.68 4.73
N ASP A 74 1.49 3.66 3.97
CA ASP A 74 0.08 4.02 3.94
C ASP A 74 -0.80 2.84 3.50
N PHE A 75 -0.39 2.08 2.48
CA PHE A 75 -1.09 0.87 2.05
C PHE A 75 -1.00 -0.26 3.09
N LYS A 76 0.18 -0.52 3.64
CA LYS A 76 0.36 -1.57 4.67
C LYS A 76 -0.42 -1.27 5.95
N SER A 77 -0.58 0.00 6.32
CA SER A 77 -1.37 0.40 7.48
C SER A 77 -2.86 0.06 7.34
N VAL A 78 -3.39 0.02 6.11
CA VAL A 78 -4.78 -0.42 5.85
C VAL A 78 -4.94 -1.90 6.18
N ASP A 79 -3.96 -2.74 5.85
CA ASP A 79 -3.98 -4.18 6.18
C ASP A 79 -3.96 -4.40 7.69
N VAL A 80 -3.06 -3.70 8.39
CA VAL A 80 -2.96 -3.80 9.85
C VAL A 80 -4.26 -3.36 10.52
N ALA A 81 -4.89 -2.28 10.03
CA ALA A 81 -6.16 -1.82 10.57
C ALA A 81 -7.29 -2.85 10.42
N LYS A 82 -7.35 -3.56 9.28
CA LYS A 82 -8.33 -4.65 9.06
C LYS A 82 -8.06 -5.83 9.98
N GLU A 83 -6.80 -6.25 10.12
CA GLU A 83 -6.43 -7.34 11.04
C GLU A 83 -6.77 -7.00 12.50
N ASP A 84 -6.54 -5.75 12.91
CA ASP A 84 -6.86 -5.29 14.26
C ASP A 84 -8.38 -5.23 14.50
N GLU A 85 -9.17 -4.81 13.50
CA GLU A 85 -10.63 -4.84 13.56
C GLU A 85 -11.17 -6.26 13.73
N GLU A 86 -10.66 -7.23 12.96
CA GLU A 86 -11.05 -8.64 13.10
C GLU A 86 -10.73 -9.20 14.49
N LYS A 87 -9.53 -8.91 15.02
CA LYS A 87 -9.15 -9.31 16.39
C LYS A 87 -10.05 -8.67 17.44
N LEU A 88 -10.42 -7.40 17.28
CA LEU A 88 -11.33 -6.72 18.20
C LEU A 88 -12.73 -7.35 18.18
N LEU A 89 -13.24 -7.73 17.00
CA LEU A 89 -14.51 -8.44 16.86
C LEU A 89 -14.46 -9.82 17.54
N GLU A 90 -13.38 -10.57 17.36
CA GLU A 90 -13.20 -11.86 18.06
C GLU A 90 -13.17 -11.69 19.58
N ILE A 91 -12.48 -10.66 20.09
CA ILE A 91 -12.42 -10.37 21.52
C ILE A 91 -13.82 -10.01 22.05
N GLN A 92 -14.57 -9.18 21.32
CA GLN A 92 -15.94 -8.85 21.68
C GLN A 92 -16.84 -10.09 21.72
N ASP A 93 -16.72 -11.00 20.75
CA ASP A 93 -17.51 -12.23 20.72
C ASP A 93 -17.17 -13.17 21.90
N LYS A 94 -15.86 -13.31 22.21
CA LYS A 94 -15.39 -14.08 23.39
C LYS A 94 -15.91 -13.48 24.70
N LEU A 95 -15.89 -12.15 24.85
CA LEU A 95 -16.43 -11.45 26.03
C LEU A 95 -17.94 -11.62 26.16
N LYS A 96 -18.70 -11.53 25.06
CA LYS A 96 -20.15 -11.78 25.07
C LYS A 96 -20.47 -13.21 25.50
N LYS A 97 -19.73 -14.21 25.01
CA LYS A 97 -19.91 -15.61 25.41
C LYS A 97 -19.61 -15.83 26.90
N LEU A 98 -18.56 -15.20 27.44
CA LEU A 98 -18.22 -15.28 28.86
C LEU A 98 -19.25 -14.59 29.77
N THR A 99 -19.91 -13.54 29.30
CA THR A 99 -20.91 -12.78 30.06
C THR A 99 -22.34 -13.28 29.89
N ALA A 100 -22.62 -14.03 28.82
CA ALA A 100 -23.90 -14.70 28.58
C ALA A 100 -24.08 -16.01 29.37
N VAL A 101 -23.01 -16.55 29.95
CA VAL A 101 -23.07 -17.64 30.93
C VAL A 101 -23.30 -17.02 32.31
N LYS A 102 -24.54 -16.65 32.60
CA LYS A 102 -24.99 -16.26 33.95
C LYS A 102 -26.43 -16.69 34.19
#